data_AF-Q7P8F2-F1
#
_entry.id   AF-Q7P8F2-F1
#
_cell.length_a   1.000
_cell.length_b   1.000
_cell.length_c   1.000
_cell.angle_alpha   90.00
_cell.angle_beta   90.00
_cell.angle_gamma   90.00
#
_symmetry.space_group_name_H-M   'P 1'
#
loop_
_entity.id
_entity.type
_entity.pdbx_description
1 polymer ?
#
loop_
_entity_poly.entity_id
_entity_poly.type
_entity_poly.pdbx_seq_one_letter_code
_entity_poly.pdbx_strand_id
1 'polypeptide(L)' 'MKDNQDTSFFKEVKKKLIDVDMTFSELRKRTSYSTDWGLRKALKNNIEAAVNEVQKILAKI' A
#
# COMPACT_ATOMS: atom_id res chain seq x y z
N MET A 1 16.43 13.08 13.79
CA MET A 1 16.65 12.16 12.65
C MET A 1 15.27 11.64 12.25
N LYS A 2 14.89 11.71 10.97
CA LYS A 2 13.52 11.36 10.54
C LYS A 2 13.43 9.84 10.51
N ASP A 3 12.94 9.26 11.59
CA ASP A 3 12.79 7.83 11.73
C ASP A 3 11.94 7.28 10.59
N ASN A 4 12.55 6.34 9.89
CA ASN A 4 12.03 5.67 8.73
C ASN A 4 10.93 4.70 9.20
N GLN A 5 9.77 5.21 9.61
CA GLN A 5 8.58 4.42 9.88
C GLN A 5 8.03 3.89 8.55
N ASP A 6 8.73 2.92 7.95
CA ASP A 6 8.04 1.90 7.16
C ASP A 6 7.27 1.06 8.19
N THR A 7 6.01 1.43 8.39
CA THR A 7 5.05 0.68 9.21
C THR A 7 5.00 -0.77 8.75
N SER A 8 4.79 -1.71 9.69
CA SER A 8 4.75 -3.16 9.39
C SER A 8 3.89 -3.44 8.15
N PHE A 9 2.75 -2.76 8.05
CA PHE A 9 1.80 -2.90 6.97
C PHE A 9 2.36 -2.56 5.59
N PHE A 10 3.09 -1.45 5.42
CA PHE A 10 3.63 -1.10 4.11
C PHE A 10 4.68 -2.13 3.62
N LYS A 11 5.42 -2.74 4.54
CA LYS A 11 6.34 -3.85 4.21
C LYS A 11 5.57 -5.11 3.82
N GLU A 12 4.47 -5.42 4.50
CA GLU A 12 3.60 -6.55 4.16
C GLU A 12 2.96 -6.39 2.78
N VAL A 13 2.47 -5.19 2.46
CA VAL A 13 1.95 -4.87 1.12
C VAL A 13 2.98 -5.16 0.05
N LYS A 14 4.23 -4.71 0.22
CA LYS A 14 5.30 -4.99 -0.76
C LYS A 14 5.57 -6.47 -0.95
N LYS A 15 5.59 -7.27 0.13
CA LYS A 15 5.79 -8.73 0.03
C LYS A 15 4.65 -9.37 -0.75
N LYS A 16 3.40 -9.06 -0.37
CA LYS A 16 2.22 -9.61 -1.04
C LYS A 16 2.19 -9.25 -2.52
N LEU A 17 2.59 -8.03 -2.88
CA LEU A 17 2.70 -7.60 -4.28
C LEU A 17 3.71 -8.43 -5.09
N ILE A 18 4.85 -8.81 -4.49
CA ILE A 18 5.81 -9.72 -5.12
C ILE A 18 5.19 -11.11 -5.28
N ASP A 19 4.51 -11.62 -4.25
CA ASP A 19 3.90 -12.95 -4.27
C ASP A 19 2.83 -13.09 -5.38
N VAL A 20 2.14 -11.99 -5.72
CA VAL A 20 1.09 -11.96 -6.76
C VAL A 20 1.55 -11.37 -8.09
N ASP A 21 2.87 -11.19 -8.28
CA ASP A 21 3.48 -10.58 -9.48
C ASP A 21 2.79 -9.27 -9.93
N MET A 22 2.55 -8.37 -8.96
CA MET A 22 1.87 -7.10 -9.18
C MET A 22 2.75 -5.92 -8.79
N THR A 23 2.80 -4.89 -9.62
CA THR A 23 3.50 -3.65 -9.32
C THR A 23 2.70 -2.77 -8.36
N PHE A 24 3.40 -1.92 -7.60
CA PHE A 24 2.73 -0.95 -6.74
C PHE A 24 1.84 0.04 -7.52
N SER A 25 2.24 0.40 -8.75
CA SER A 25 1.43 1.26 -9.62
C SER A 25 0.12 0.59 -10.03
N GLU A 26 0.11 -0.73 -10.24
CA GLU A 26 -1.12 -1.48 -10.52
C GLU A 26 -2.03 -1.59 -9.31
N LEU A 27 -1.47 -1.83 -8.12
CA LEU A 27 -2.22 -1.74 -6.87
C LEU A 27 -2.90 -0.37 -6.75
N ARG A 28 -2.14 0.71 -7.00
CA ARG A 28 -2.65 2.08 -6.93
C ARG A 28 -3.75 2.36 -7.97
N LYS A 29 -3.74 1.73 -9.15
CA LYS A 29 -4.86 1.83 -10.10
C LYS A 29 -6.17 1.24 -9.56
N ARG A 30 -6.08 0.34 -8.57
CA ARG A 30 -7.23 -0.31 -7.93
C ARG A 30 -7.71 0.41 -6.68
N THR A 31 -7.02 1.48 -6.26
CA THR A 31 -7.42 2.32 -5.12
C THR A 31 -7.98 3.65 -5.58
N SER A 32 -8.53 4.41 -4.63
CA SER A 32 -9.00 5.79 -4.79
C SER A 32 -7.88 6.82 -5.02
N TYR A 33 -6.60 6.42 -4.87
CA TYR A 33 -5.47 7.34 -4.94
C TYR A 33 -5.06 7.64 -6.38
N SER A 34 -4.86 8.92 -6.70
CA SER A 34 -4.46 9.34 -8.06
C SER A 34 -2.97 9.16 -8.36
N THR A 35 -2.12 9.12 -7.32
CA THR A 35 -0.66 9.01 -7.48
C THR A 35 -0.06 7.95 -6.58
N ASP A 36 0.98 7.29 -7.07
CA ASP A 36 1.75 6.30 -6.31
C ASP A 36 2.37 6.90 -5.05
N TRP A 37 2.83 8.16 -5.13
CA TRP A 37 3.38 8.86 -3.96
C TRP A 37 2.31 9.11 -2.89
N GLY A 38 1.09 9.49 -3.30
CA GLY A 38 -0.04 9.70 -2.39
C GLY A 38 -0.40 8.43 -1.63
N LEU A 39 -0.56 7.31 -2.34
CA LEU A 39 -0.85 6.02 -1.72
C LEU A 39 0.29 5.59 -0.79
N ARG A 40 1.55 5.71 -1.25
CA ARG A 40 2.73 5.35 -0.45
C ARG A 40 2.81 6.14 0.85
N LYS A 41 2.57 7.45 0.80
CA LYS A 41 2.56 8.30 1.99
C LYS A 41 1.43 7.92 2.94
N ALA A 42 0.23 7.64 2.42
CA ALA A 42 -0.90 7.23 3.24
C ALA A 42 -0.65 5.89 3.96
N LEU A 43 -0.08 4.90 3.25
CA LEU A 43 0.28 3.61 3.84
C LEU A 43 1.39 3.72 4.89
N LYS A 44 2.45 4.49 4.61
CA LYS A 44 3.53 4.76 5.58
C LYS A 44 3.04 5.44 6.85
N ASN A 45 2.00 6.26 6.75
CA ASN A 45 1.41 6.95 7.89
C ASN A 45 0.25 6.16 8.54
N ASN A 46 0.01 4.91 8.15
CA ASN A 46 -1.12 4.09 8.61
C ASN A 46 -2.48 4.80 8.52
N ILE A 47 -2.71 5.54 7.44
CA ILE A 47 -4.02 6.14 7.20
C ILE A 47 -5.04 5.00 7.02
N GLU A 48 -5.97 4.89 7.96
CA GLU A 48 -6.89 3.77 8.07
C GLU A 48 -7.68 3.50 6.78
N ALA A 49 -8.15 4.56 6.12
CA ALA A 49 -8.84 4.43 4.84
C ALA A 49 -7.98 3.75 3.77
N ALA A 50 -6.69 4.12 3.67
CA ALA A 50 -5.75 3.51 2.73
C ALA A 50 -5.43 2.06 3.07
N VAL A 51 -5.25 1.76 4.36
CA VAL A 51 -4.98 0.41 4.85
C VAL A 51 -6.16 -0.51 4.54
N ASN A 52 -7.37 -0.11 4.91
CA ASN A 52 -8.60 -0.87 4.69
C ASN A 52 -8.86 -1.09 3.19
N GLU A 53 -8.65 -0.06 2.36
CA GLU A 53 -8.82 -0.16 0.92
C GLU A 53 -7.82 -1.16 0.31
N VAL A 54 -6.53 -1.04 0.65
CA VAL A 54 -5.49 -1.95 0.15
C VAL A 54 -5.70 -3.38 0.64
N GLN A 55 -6.08 -3.58 1.91
CA GLN A 55 -6.40 -4.92 2.43
C GLN A 55 -7.55 -5.57 1.67
N LYS A 56 -8.63 -4.84 1.37
CA LYS A 56 -9.76 -5.36 0.59
C LYS A 56 -9.37 -5.76 -0.83
N ILE A 57 -8.44 -5.04 -1.46
CA ILE A 57 -7.94 -5.37 -2.79
C ILE A 57 -7.08 -6.62 -2.73
N LEU A 58 -6.12 -6.66 -1.81
CA LEU A 58 -5.18 -7.78 -1.67
C LEU A 58 -5.84 -9.08 -1.19
N ALA A 59 -6.98 -9.00 -0.48
CA ALA A 59 -7.76 -10.17 -0.07
C ALA A 59 -8.58 -10.79 -1.22
N LYS A 60 -8.76 -10.07 -2.33
CA LYS A 60 -9.51 -10.51 -3.52
C LYS A 60 -8.60 -11.04 -4.64
N ILE A 61 -7.29 -11.05 -4.41
CA ILE A 61 -6.26 -11.52 -5.34
C ILE A 61 -5.66 -12.80 -4.75
#